data_AF-A0ABD5QR07-F1
#
_entry.id   AF-A0ABD5QR07-F1
#
_cell.length_a   1.000
_cell.length_b   1.000
_cell.length_c   1.000
_cell.angle_alpha   90.00
_cell.angle_beta   90.00
_cell.angle_gamma   90.00
#
_symmetry.space_group_name_H-M   'P 1'
#
loop_
_entity.id
_entity.type
_entity.pdbx_description
1 polymer ?
#
loop_
_entity_poly.entity_id
_entity_poly.type
_entity_poly.pdbx_seq_one_letter_code
_entity_poly.pdbx_strand_id
1 'polypeptide(L)'
;MSRISRVLARLPWTRLKHGFQHGIRRRFFRHEGSPPYQLLDSDRQHVKEMLARNHFATWHVISYYYVHDAFGEEVLNMRRIESLDREGRFWQTHVRGFSHPDGFVVCPHFELCPVEQPASHLDKVGLSAPIGMKKAKAIWEANGVDVLEESTPEGSTSGASEPAP
;
A
#
# COMPACT_ATOMS: atom_id res chain seq x y z
N MET A 1 -35.41 -11.06 20.71
CA MET A 1 -34.08 -10.40 20.63
C MET A 1 -33.88 -9.49 21.83
N SER A 2 -32.81 -9.69 22.61
CA SER A 2 -32.46 -8.89 23.80
C SER A 2 -32.19 -7.41 23.45
N ARG A 3 -32.36 -6.50 24.41
CA ARG A 3 -31.99 -5.07 24.22
C ARG A 3 -30.51 -4.92 23.84
N ILE A 4 -29.65 -5.81 24.36
CA ILE A 4 -28.22 -5.85 24.07
C ILE A 4 -27.95 -6.21 22.60
N SER A 5 -28.69 -7.18 22.03
CA SER A 5 -28.47 -7.59 20.64
C SER A 5 -28.84 -6.49 19.63
N ARG A 6 -29.83 -5.65 19.95
CA ARG A 6 -30.19 -4.47 19.12
C ARG A 6 -29.15 -3.36 19.17
N VAL A 7 -28.51 -3.14 20.31
CA VAL A 7 -27.44 -2.15 20.45
C VAL A 7 -26.19 -2.63 19.72
N LEU A 8 -25.80 -3.90 19.93
CA LEU A 8 -24.66 -4.49 19.24
C LEU A 8 -24.83 -4.48 17.72
N ALA A 9 -26.02 -4.80 17.19
CA ALA A 9 -26.26 -4.78 15.75
C ALA A 9 -26.15 -3.38 15.09
N ARG A 10 -26.26 -2.30 15.88
CA ARG A 10 -26.15 -0.91 15.39
C ARG A 10 -24.74 -0.34 15.48
N LEU A 11 -23.82 -1.06 16.12
CA LEU A 11 -22.44 -0.60 16.19
C LEU A 11 -21.79 -0.68 14.81
N PRO A 12 -20.96 0.31 14.44
CA PRO A 12 -20.23 0.28 13.17
C PRO A 12 -19.03 -0.66 13.30
N TRP A 13 -19.28 -1.97 13.45
CA TRP A 13 -18.28 -2.99 13.73
C TRP A 13 -17.08 -2.94 12.80
N THR A 14 -17.32 -2.68 11.52
CA THR A 14 -16.26 -2.49 10.52
C THR A 14 -15.33 -1.34 10.93
N ARG A 15 -15.87 -0.16 11.26
CA ARG A 15 -15.06 0.99 11.70
C ARG A 15 -14.31 0.72 12.99
N LEU A 16 -14.95 0.05 13.95
CA LEU A 16 -14.31 -0.33 15.22
C LEU A 16 -13.15 -1.31 14.99
N LYS A 17 -13.37 -2.34 14.16
CA LYS A 17 -12.34 -3.31 13.78
C LYS A 17 -11.17 -2.64 13.06
N HIS A 18 -11.45 -1.76 12.10
CA HIS A 18 -10.42 -1.00 11.39
C HIS A 18 -9.63 -0.08 12.33
N GLY A 19 -10.30 0.65 13.22
CA GLY A 19 -9.65 1.53 14.19
C GLY A 19 -8.75 0.76 15.15
N PHE A 20 -9.23 -0.36 15.69
CA PHE A 20 -8.46 -1.23 16.57
C PHE A 20 -7.22 -1.81 15.85
N GLN A 21 -7.39 -2.33 14.64
CA GLN A 21 -6.29 -2.86 13.83
C GLN A 21 -5.27 -1.78 13.48
N HIS A 22 -5.72 -0.60 13.11
CA HIS A 22 -4.85 0.54 12.84
C HIS A 22 -4.05 0.93 14.09
N GLY A 23 -4.69 0.99 15.26
CA GLY A 23 -4.02 1.28 16.54
C GLY A 23 -2.94 0.25 16.90
N ILE A 24 -3.23 -1.04 16.75
CA ILE A 24 -2.24 -2.11 16.97
C ILE A 24 -1.07 -1.97 16.00
N ARG A 25 -1.36 -1.80 14.70
CA ARG A 25 -0.33 -1.69 13.67
C ARG A 25 0.58 -0.48 13.89
N ARG A 26 0.00 0.68 14.18
CA ARG A 26 0.76 1.90 14.49
C ARG A 26 1.63 1.75 15.74
N ARG A 27 1.20 0.95 16.73
CA ARG A 27 1.96 0.75 17.98
C ARG A 27 3.08 -0.29 17.88
N PHE A 28 2.82 -1.41 17.22
CA PHE A 28 3.69 -2.60 17.28
C PHE A 28 4.33 -2.98 15.94
N PHE A 29 3.76 -2.53 14.82
CA PHE A 29 4.21 -2.87 13.47
C PHE A 29 4.58 -1.62 12.67
N ARG A 30 5.07 -0.58 13.35
CA ARG A 30 5.55 0.64 12.70
C ARG A 30 6.85 0.34 11.95
N HIS A 31 6.91 0.79 10.71
CA HIS A 31 8.08 0.69 9.86
C HIS A 31 8.33 2.03 9.18
N GLU A 32 9.59 2.45 9.15
CA GLU A 32 10.02 3.73 8.56
C GLU A 32 10.88 3.46 7.33
N GLY A 33 10.87 4.39 6.39
CA GLY A 33 11.72 4.34 5.21
C GLY A 33 11.15 5.07 4.01
N SER A 34 11.91 5.04 2.92
CA SER A 34 11.60 5.72 1.66
C SER A 34 11.45 4.72 0.50
N PRO A 35 10.39 3.90 0.49
CA PRO A 35 10.14 2.99 -0.63
C PRO A 35 9.91 3.77 -1.93
N PRO A 36 10.23 3.18 -3.10
CA PRO A 36 9.86 3.74 -4.39
C PRO A 36 8.36 4.09 -4.45
N TYR A 37 8.06 5.20 -5.11
CA TYR A 37 6.72 5.78 -5.14
C TYR A 37 6.36 6.34 -6.52
N GLN A 38 5.05 6.53 -6.70
CA GLN A 38 4.45 7.26 -7.81
C GLN A 38 3.57 8.35 -7.21
N LEU A 39 3.79 9.61 -7.61
CA LEU A 39 2.88 10.71 -7.33
C LEU A 39 1.84 10.76 -8.44
N LEU A 40 0.57 10.63 -8.07
CA LEU A 40 -0.55 10.63 -8.99
C LEU A 40 -1.22 12.00 -9.02
N ASP A 41 -1.60 12.47 -10.21
CA ASP A 41 -2.48 13.64 -10.38
C ASP A 41 -3.93 13.27 -10.04
N SER A 42 -4.16 12.99 -8.77
CA SER A 42 -5.45 12.55 -8.26
C SER A 42 -5.48 12.70 -6.75
N ASP A 43 -6.68 12.82 -6.18
CA ASP A 43 -6.85 12.75 -4.74
C ASP A 43 -6.94 11.30 -4.22
N ARG A 44 -6.80 11.14 -2.90
CA ARG A 44 -6.89 9.86 -2.18
C ARG A 44 -8.19 9.10 -2.44
N GLN A 45 -9.32 9.80 -2.45
CA GLN A 45 -10.63 9.17 -2.54
C GLN A 45 -10.83 8.58 -3.94
N HIS A 46 -10.47 9.32 -4.97
CA HIS A 46 -10.51 8.84 -6.35
C HIS A 46 -9.59 7.63 -6.55
N VAL A 47 -8.35 7.68 -6.05
CA VAL A 47 -7.41 6.54 -6.11
C VAL A 47 -7.97 5.32 -5.39
N LYS A 48 -8.55 5.50 -4.20
CA LYS A 48 -9.16 4.41 -3.43
C LYS A 48 -10.34 3.77 -4.17
N GLU A 49 -11.22 4.57 -4.76
CA GLU A 49 -12.37 4.08 -5.52
C GLU A 49 -11.96 3.37 -6.82
N MET A 50 -10.97 3.91 -7.52
CA MET A 50 -10.34 3.26 -8.67
C MET A 50 -9.75 1.90 -8.28
N LEU A 51 -8.98 1.83 -7.20
CA LEU A 51 -8.41 0.58 -6.70
C LEU A 51 -9.52 -0.43 -6.35
N ALA A 52 -10.58 0.01 -5.68
CA ALA A 52 -11.73 -0.85 -5.34
C ALA A 52 -12.42 -1.41 -6.60
N ARG A 53 -12.64 -0.58 -7.64
CA ARG A 53 -13.18 -1.02 -8.94
C ARG A 53 -12.28 -2.04 -9.63
N ASN A 54 -10.97 -1.96 -9.38
CA ASN A 54 -9.97 -2.90 -9.88
C ASN A 54 -9.73 -4.09 -8.92
N HIS A 55 -10.69 -4.39 -8.04
CA HIS A 55 -10.69 -5.53 -7.10
C HIS A 55 -9.64 -5.47 -5.99
N PHE A 56 -9.11 -4.30 -5.68
CA PHE A 56 -8.32 -4.14 -4.46
C PHE A 56 -9.23 -4.02 -3.24
N ALA A 57 -8.82 -4.65 -2.15
CA ALA A 57 -9.53 -4.60 -0.88
C ALA A 57 -8.61 -4.15 0.26
N THR A 58 -9.20 -3.50 1.24
CA THR A 58 -8.47 -3.06 2.43
C THR A 58 -8.12 -4.25 3.33
N TRP A 59 -6.86 -4.35 3.75
CA TRP A 59 -6.41 -5.44 4.62
C TRP A 59 -5.48 -4.94 5.73
N HIS A 60 -5.90 -5.04 6.99
CA HIS A 60 -5.16 -4.48 8.13
C HIS A 60 -4.81 -5.46 9.25
N VAL A 61 -5.00 -6.77 9.11
CA VAL A 61 -4.74 -7.67 10.24
C VAL A 61 -3.24 -7.96 10.41
N ILE A 62 -2.52 -8.16 9.30
CA ILE A 62 -1.11 -8.59 9.29
C ILE A 62 -0.38 -7.76 8.23
N SER A 63 -0.23 -6.46 8.48
CA SER A 63 0.55 -5.58 7.62
C SER A 63 1.28 -4.54 8.47
N TYR A 64 2.50 -4.19 8.10
CA TYR A 64 3.21 -3.08 8.72
C TYR A 64 2.47 -1.76 8.52
N TYR A 65 2.51 -0.88 9.52
CA TYR A 65 2.12 0.51 9.41
C TYR A 65 3.33 1.33 8.95
N TYR A 66 3.27 1.86 7.72
CA TYR A 66 4.40 2.59 7.16
C TYR A 66 4.33 4.09 7.48
N VAL A 67 5.49 4.65 7.83
CA VAL A 67 5.74 6.08 7.86
C VAL A 67 6.80 6.36 6.81
N HIS A 68 6.44 7.12 5.78
CA HIS A 68 7.37 7.53 4.74
C HIS A 68 8.15 8.76 5.19
N ASP A 69 9.46 8.78 4.99
CA ASP A 69 10.32 9.85 5.51
C ASP A 69 9.90 11.23 4.96
N ALA A 70 9.55 11.30 3.67
CA ALA A 70 9.06 12.51 3.01
C ALA A 70 7.56 12.83 3.22
N PHE A 71 6.68 11.83 3.40
CA PHE A 71 5.22 12.01 3.29
C PHE A 71 4.46 11.70 4.59
N GLY A 72 5.15 11.25 5.62
CA GLY A 72 4.56 10.96 6.93
C GLY A 72 3.76 9.66 6.93
N GLU A 73 2.61 9.67 7.60
CA GLU A 73 1.85 8.46 7.94
C GLU A 73 1.05 7.90 6.76
N GLU A 74 1.02 6.57 6.62
CA GLU A 74 0.16 5.91 5.62
C GLU A 74 -1.32 6.23 5.86
N VAL A 75 -2.04 6.54 4.78
CA VAL A 75 -3.49 6.85 4.79
C VAL A 75 -4.29 5.92 3.88
N LEU A 76 -3.61 5.03 3.14
CA LEU A 76 -4.20 4.01 2.29
C LEU A 76 -3.39 2.71 2.40
N ASN A 77 -4.09 1.59 2.50
CA ASN A 77 -3.50 0.25 2.48
C ASN A 77 -4.49 -0.72 1.81
N MET A 78 -4.25 -1.05 0.54
CA MET A 78 -5.13 -1.91 -0.25
C MET A 78 -4.32 -2.95 -1.03
N ARG A 79 -4.88 -4.14 -1.21
CA ARG A 79 -4.21 -5.25 -1.90
C ARG A 79 -5.13 -6.00 -2.86
N ARG A 80 -4.55 -6.67 -3.84
CA ARG A 80 -5.22 -7.60 -4.76
C ARG A 80 -4.36 -8.85 -4.97
N ILE A 81 -4.95 -10.03 -4.85
CA ILE A 81 -4.28 -11.29 -5.20
C ILE A 81 -4.19 -11.37 -6.72
N GLU A 82 -3.00 -11.70 -7.22
CA GLU A 82 -2.68 -11.67 -8.66
C GLU A 82 -2.52 -13.08 -9.24
N SER A 83 -1.82 -13.96 -8.53
CA SER A 83 -1.43 -15.26 -9.08
C SER A 83 -1.14 -16.29 -7.99
N LEU A 84 -1.15 -17.56 -8.41
CA LEU A 84 -0.64 -18.71 -7.69
C LEU A 84 0.61 -19.19 -8.43
N ASP A 85 1.74 -19.35 -7.73
CA ASP A 85 2.94 -19.92 -8.35
C ASP A 85 2.90 -21.46 -8.38
N ARG A 86 3.95 -22.07 -8.96
CA ARG A 86 4.04 -23.53 -9.10
C ARG A 86 4.15 -24.25 -7.76
N GLU A 87 4.64 -23.55 -6.74
CA GLU A 87 4.76 -24.03 -5.37
C GLU A 87 3.47 -23.83 -4.56
N GLY A 88 2.41 -23.32 -5.20
CA GLY A 88 1.11 -23.11 -4.56
C GLY A 88 1.07 -21.90 -3.63
N ARG A 89 1.94 -20.89 -3.83
CA ARG A 89 1.95 -19.66 -3.03
C ARG A 89 1.18 -18.55 -3.74
N PHE A 90 0.29 -17.86 -3.02
CA PHE A 90 -0.36 -16.67 -3.57
C PHE A 90 0.57 -15.46 -3.57
N TRP A 91 0.53 -14.73 -4.68
CA TRP A 91 1.19 -13.45 -4.85
C TRP A 91 0.16 -12.34 -4.96
N GLN A 92 0.53 -11.14 -4.49
CA GLN A 92 -0.35 -9.99 -4.46
C GLN A 92 0.35 -8.71 -4.89
N THR A 93 -0.42 -7.80 -5.49
CA THR A 93 -0.04 -6.39 -5.57
C THR A 93 -0.62 -5.65 -4.38
N HIS A 94 0.23 -4.92 -3.68
CA HIS A 94 -0.12 -4.13 -2.50
C HIS A 94 0.19 -2.67 -2.79
N VAL A 95 -0.79 -1.80 -2.57
CA VAL A 95 -0.68 -0.35 -2.71
C VAL A 95 -0.82 0.28 -1.34
N ARG A 96 0.25 0.95 -0.92
CA ARG A 96 0.24 1.89 0.20
C ARG A 96 0.11 3.29 -0.35
N GLY A 97 -0.51 4.20 0.38
CA GLY A 97 -0.62 5.58 -0.07
C GLY A 97 -0.50 6.60 1.05
N PHE A 98 -0.01 7.77 0.67
CA PHE A 98 0.38 8.89 1.52
C PHE A 98 -0.18 10.19 0.95
N SER A 99 -0.49 11.14 1.82
CA SER A 99 -0.99 12.46 1.41
C SER A 99 0.17 13.30 0.84
N HIS A 100 -0.10 14.06 -0.22
CA HIS A 100 0.83 15.03 -0.82
C HIS A 100 0.05 16.29 -1.21
N PRO A 101 0.62 17.50 -1.11
CA PRO A 101 -0.08 18.73 -1.50
C PRO A 101 -0.48 18.74 -2.99
N ASP A 102 0.37 18.21 -3.85
CA ASP A 102 0.17 18.23 -5.31
C ASP A 102 -0.55 16.99 -5.87
N GLY A 103 -1.03 16.09 -5.02
CA GLY A 103 -1.69 14.87 -5.48
C GLY A 103 -1.72 13.76 -4.44
N PHE A 104 -1.65 12.52 -4.89
CA PHE A 104 -1.64 11.36 -4.00
C PHE A 104 -0.47 10.44 -4.29
N VAL A 105 0.36 10.22 -3.28
CA VAL A 105 1.53 9.35 -3.40
C VAL A 105 1.11 7.92 -3.13
N VAL A 106 1.54 7.01 -4.00
CA VAL A 106 1.38 5.57 -3.83
C VAL A 106 2.73 4.86 -3.86
N CYS A 107 2.88 3.80 -3.07
CA CYS A 107 4.05 2.92 -3.06
C CYS A 107 3.62 1.48 -3.38
N PRO A 108 3.39 1.15 -4.66
CA PRO A 108 2.98 -0.18 -5.07
C PRO A 108 4.15 -1.17 -4.99
N HIS A 109 3.90 -2.35 -4.44
CA HIS A 109 4.87 -3.45 -4.42
C HIS A 109 4.15 -4.77 -4.68
N PHE A 110 4.89 -5.70 -5.28
CA PHE A 110 4.48 -7.08 -5.45
C PHE A 110 5.12 -7.93 -4.37
N GLU A 111 4.35 -8.79 -3.70
CA GLU A 111 4.84 -9.59 -2.58
C GLU A 111 4.08 -10.91 -2.45
N LEU A 112 4.64 -11.84 -1.70
CA LEU A 112 3.92 -13.03 -1.24
C LEU A 112 2.76 -12.64 -0.32
N CYS A 113 1.65 -13.38 -0.40
CA CYS A 113 0.48 -13.10 0.40
C CYS A 113 0.79 -13.31 1.90
N PRO A 114 0.65 -12.28 2.76
CA PRO A 114 0.96 -12.37 4.19
C PRO A 114 0.08 -13.37 4.95
N VAL A 115 -1.08 -13.73 4.39
CA VAL A 115 -2.01 -14.70 5.00
C VAL A 115 -1.42 -16.11 4.97
N GLU A 116 -0.71 -16.47 3.91
CA GLU A 116 -0.12 -17.80 3.75
C GLU A 116 1.34 -17.84 4.20
N GLN A 117 2.05 -16.72 4.02
CA GLN A 117 3.49 -16.63 4.26
C GLN A 117 3.83 -15.44 5.18
N PRO A 118 3.32 -15.42 6.44
CA PRO A 118 3.49 -14.28 7.34
C PRO A 118 4.96 -14.02 7.69
N ALA A 119 5.78 -15.07 7.89
CA ALA A 119 7.20 -14.90 8.15
C ALA A 119 7.93 -14.27 6.95
N SER A 120 7.72 -14.81 5.75
CA SER A 120 8.30 -14.27 4.51
C SER A 120 7.86 -12.83 4.23
N HIS A 121 6.62 -12.46 4.56
CA HIS A 121 6.16 -11.08 4.46
C HIS A 121 6.90 -10.14 5.41
N LEU A 122 7.09 -10.55 6.67
CA LEU A 122 7.85 -9.76 7.66
C LEU A 122 9.32 -9.62 7.24
N ASP A 123 9.91 -10.67 6.70
CA ASP A 123 11.29 -10.69 6.20
C ASP A 123 11.43 -10.06 4.79
N LYS A 124 10.35 -9.52 4.22
CA LYS A 124 10.28 -8.92 2.87
C LYS A 124 10.77 -9.84 1.75
N VAL A 125 10.69 -11.16 1.95
CA VAL A 125 11.08 -12.15 0.95
C VAL A 125 10.14 -12.07 -0.25
N GLY A 126 10.72 -11.88 -1.44
CA GLY A 126 9.97 -11.76 -2.69
C GLY A 126 9.31 -10.39 -2.89
N LEU A 127 9.54 -9.40 -2.02
CA LEU A 127 9.03 -8.05 -2.22
C LEU A 127 9.73 -7.39 -3.43
N SER A 128 8.93 -6.91 -4.39
CA SER A 128 9.41 -6.23 -5.59
C SER A 128 8.59 -4.97 -5.85
N ALA A 129 9.19 -3.81 -5.55
CA ALA A 129 8.63 -2.51 -5.94
C ALA A 129 8.56 -2.35 -7.47
N PRO A 130 9.59 -2.69 -8.28
CA PRO A 130 9.52 -2.53 -9.74
C PRO A 130 8.33 -3.27 -10.38
N ILE A 131 8.05 -4.51 -9.97
CA ILE A 131 6.89 -5.26 -10.48
C ILE A 131 5.58 -4.62 -10.02
N GLY A 132 5.51 -4.21 -8.76
CA GLY A 132 4.34 -3.54 -8.20
C GLY A 132 4.02 -2.23 -8.91
N MET A 133 5.01 -1.36 -9.07
CA MET A 133 4.88 -0.06 -9.74
C MET A 133 4.47 -0.22 -11.20
N LYS A 134 5.08 -1.16 -11.94
CA LYS A 134 4.68 -1.46 -13.33
C LYS A 134 3.22 -1.91 -13.43
N LYS A 135 2.79 -2.82 -12.55
CA LYS A 135 1.40 -3.30 -12.52
C LYS A 135 0.41 -2.19 -12.16
N ALA A 136 0.75 -1.36 -11.17
CA ALA A 136 -0.07 -0.24 -10.76
C ALA A 136 -0.18 0.83 -11.85
N LYS A 137 0.93 1.14 -12.53
CA LYS A 137 0.97 2.07 -13.65
C LYS A 137 -0.02 1.71 -14.76
N ALA A 138 -0.09 0.43 -15.13
CA ALA A 138 -1.09 -0.03 -16.10
C ALA A 138 -2.55 0.20 -15.64
N ILE A 139 -2.81 0.14 -14.33
CA ILE A 139 -4.13 0.46 -13.77
C ILE A 139 -4.40 1.96 -13.85
N TRP A 140 -3.42 2.80 -13.52
CA TRP A 140 -3.53 4.26 -13.59
C TRP A 140 -3.82 4.71 -15.03
N GLU A 141 -3.01 4.23 -15.98
CA GLU A 141 -3.16 4.51 -17.41
C GLU A 141 -4.55 4.08 -17.93
N ALA A 142 -5.02 2.88 -17.58
CA ALA A 142 -6.33 2.39 -17.99
C ALA A 142 -7.51 3.18 -17.38
N ASN A 143 -7.27 3.99 -16.35
CA ASN A 143 -8.28 4.82 -15.69
C ASN A 143 -8.06 6.32 -15.92
N GLY A 144 -7.12 6.71 -16.78
CA GLY A 144 -6.83 8.11 -17.11
C GLY A 144 -6.25 8.91 -15.94
N VAL A 145 -5.46 8.26 -15.08
CA VAL A 145 -4.74 8.92 -13.98
C VAL A 145 -3.27 9.06 -14.36
N ASP A 146 -2.78 10.29 -14.39
CA ASP A 146 -1.39 10.58 -14.75
C ASP A 146 -0.44 10.41 -13.56
N VAL A 147 0.77 9.93 -13.86
CA VAL A 147 1.88 9.85 -12.91
C VAL A 147 2.71 11.12 -13.10
N LEU A 148 2.65 12.03 -12.14
CA LEU A 148 3.38 13.31 -12.14
C LEU A 148 4.87 13.09 -11.88
N GLU A 149 5.18 12.16 -10.98
CA GLU A 149 6.54 11.85 -10.56
C GLU A 149 6.65 10.37 -10.19
N GLU A 150 7.80 9.77 -10.48
CA GLU A 150 8.10 8.40 -10.10
C GLU A 150 9.52 8.33 -9.54
N SER A 151 9.69 7.76 -8.34
CA SER A 151 11.01 7.51 -7.78
C SER A 151 11.47 6.09 -8.09
N THR A 152 12.74 5.95 -8.42
CA THR A 152 13.37 4.64 -8.65
C THR A 152 14.05 4.12 -7.38
N PRO A 153 14.23 2.80 -7.24
CA PRO A 153 14.99 2.20 -6.13
C PRO A 153 16.42 2.75 -5.96
N GLU A 154 17.00 3.33 -7.02
CA GLU A 154 18.36 3.90 -7.03
C GLU A 154 18.42 5.38 -6.61
N GLY A 155 17.31 5.98 -6.16
CA GLY A 155 17.18 7.42 -5.92
C GLY A 155 17.48 7.88 -4.48
N SER A 156 18.71 7.69 -4.00
CA SER A 156 19.31 8.52 -2.95
C SER A 156 20.77 8.81 -3.31
N THR A 157 20.99 9.70 -4.29
CA THR A 157 22.10 10.68 -4.39
C THR A 157 22.22 11.22 -5.81
N SER A 158 21.61 12.36 -6.11
CA SER A 158 22.10 13.21 -7.20
C SER A 158 23.20 14.12 -6.63
N GLY A 159 24.45 13.66 -6.73
CA GLY A 159 25.61 14.39 -6.21
C GLY A 159 26.92 13.71 -6.57
N ALA A 160 27.11 13.36 -7.85
CA ALA A 160 28.41 12.99 -8.39
C ALA A 160 28.83 14.08 -9.38
N SER A 161 29.72 14.94 -8.90
CA SER A 161 30.51 15.87 -9.70
C SER A 161 31.23 15.14 -10.84
N GLU A 162 31.08 15.63 -12.06
CA GLU A 162 31.92 15.28 -13.21
C GLU A 162 33.40 15.46 -12.88
N PRO A 163 34.30 14.55 -13.31
CA PRO A 163 35.69 14.91 -13.47
C PRO A 163 35.83 15.74 -14.75
N ALA A 164 36.25 17.00 -14.58
CA ALA A 164 36.72 17.88 -15.64
C ALA A 164 37.94 17.27 -16.37
N PRO A 165 38.19 17.65 -17.63
CA PRO A 165 39.13 16.96 -18.54
C PRO A 165 40.60 17.00 -18.12
#